data_AF-G2FFB6-F1
#
_entry.id   AF-G2FFB6-F1
#
_cell.length_a   1.000
_cell.length_b   1.000
_cell.length_c   1.000
_cell.angle_alpha   90.00
_cell.angle_beta   90.00
_cell.angle_gamma   90.00
#
_symmetry.space_group_name_H-M   'P 1'
#
loop_
_entity.id
_entity.type
_entity.pdbx_description
1 polymer ?
#
loop_
_entity_poly.entity_id
_entity_poly.type
_entity_poly.pdbx_seq_one_letter_code
_entity_poly.pdbx_strand_id
1 'polypeptide(L)'
;MIDEHAFLTSLFKAIDNHKLTLPTLPEVALRVRDSVEREESTAKSIADIVATDAALSARLLQVANSPLYRGRVAIDNLQMAVARLGTRMVRSLVVSLIMQQIFQPTSEQLDQRFRQAWEESVQVAALSRVLTSNLKHLDREQAMLAGLIHNIGTLPILTMAEHDAKLIDDREELERLIELISAPIGQRILQSWGFPESLIKVPGSYQDLSYDGGELANYVDVVQVARLQTLQGSDHPLAQLDWSKIPSFAKVGIDPEVSVIEIEGVAKDVAEVEVIFLG
;
A
#
# COMPACT_ATOMS: atom_id res chain seq x y z
N MET A 1 4.97 16.48 28.37
CA MET A 1 4.87 16.35 26.90
C MET A 1 6.25 15.99 26.39
N ILE A 2 6.37 14.84 25.71
CA ILE A 2 7.59 14.52 24.97
C ILE A 2 7.65 15.50 23.80
N ASP A 3 8.77 16.19 23.61
CA ASP A 3 9.01 17.03 22.44
C ASP A 3 9.06 16.13 21.20
N GLU A 4 8.04 16.23 20.35
CA GLU A 4 7.88 15.42 19.13
C GLU A 4 9.10 15.51 18.22
N HIS A 5 9.72 16.69 18.11
CA HIS A 5 10.91 16.89 17.30
C HIS A 5 12.13 16.16 17.90
N ALA A 6 12.30 16.20 19.22
CA ALA A 6 13.36 15.48 19.91
C ALA A 6 13.17 13.95 19.81
N PHE A 7 11.92 13.48 19.88
CA PHE A 7 11.57 12.07 19.73
C PHE A 7 11.84 11.56 18.31
N LEU A 8 11.39 12.27 17.28
CA LEU A 8 11.67 11.94 15.88
C LEU A 8 13.18 11.95 15.61
N THR A 9 13.91 12.93 16.14
CA THR A 9 15.39 12.98 16.03
C THR A 9 16.04 11.75 16.67
N SER A 10 15.56 11.31 17.85
CA SER A 10 16.06 10.12 18.52
C SER A 10 15.70 8.83 17.78
N LEU A 11 14.49 8.74 17.21
CA LEU A 11 14.04 7.62 16.39
C LEU A 11 14.90 7.48 15.13
N PHE A 12 15.09 8.57 14.38
CA PHE A 12 15.95 8.56 13.19
C PHE A 12 17.40 8.23 13.53
N LYS A 13 17.91 8.73 14.66
CA LYS A 13 19.22 8.33 15.17
C LYS A 13 19.27 6.85 15.54
N ALA A 14 18.18 6.23 16.00
CA ALA A 14 18.13 4.80 16.26
C ALA A 14 18.16 3.98 14.94
N ILE A 15 17.45 4.44 13.91
CA ILE A 15 17.52 3.90 12.55
C ILE A 15 18.96 3.97 12.00
N ASP A 16 19.58 5.15 12.05
CA ASP A 16 20.95 5.37 11.54
C ASP A 16 22.00 4.55 12.31
N ASN A 17 21.74 4.25 13.59
CA ASN A 17 22.60 3.39 14.42
C ASN A 17 22.25 1.89 14.33
N HIS A 18 21.49 1.45 13.31
CA HIS A 18 21.11 0.04 13.08
C HIS A 18 20.32 -0.60 14.23
N LYS A 19 19.66 0.18 15.09
CA LYS A 19 18.76 -0.35 16.12
C LYS A 19 17.38 -0.70 15.56
N LEU A 20 17.03 -0.14 14.41
CA LEU A 20 15.83 -0.45 13.65
C LEU A 20 16.23 -0.81 12.21
N THR A 21 15.97 -2.04 11.81
CA THR A 21 16.28 -2.51 10.45
C THR A 21 15.13 -2.16 9.52
N LEU A 22 15.37 -1.29 8.55
CA LEU A 22 14.39 -0.99 7.51
C LEU A 22 14.38 -2.11 6.46
N PRO A 23 13.21 -2.47 5.91
CA PRO A 23 13.14 -3.44 4.82
C PRO A 23 13.89 -2.93 3.59
N THR A 24 14.45 -3.85 2.83
CA THR A 24 15.08 -3.58 1.55
C THR A 24 14.12 -3.93 0.42
N LEU A 25 13.97 -3.03 -0.56
CA LEU A 25 13.23 -3.33 -1.77
C LEU A 25 14.03 -4.31 -2.66
N PRO A 26 13.46 -5.44 -3.10
CA PRO A 26 14.16 -6.37 -3.98
C PRO A 26 14.67 -5.71 -5.27
N GLU A 27 15.82 -6.15 -5.77
CA GLU A 27 16.48 -5.56 -6.94
C GLU A 27 15.56 -5.52 -8.18
N VAL A 28 14.74 -6.56 -8.36
CA VAL A 28 13.77 -6.62 -9.46
C VAL A 28 12.72 -5.49 -9.37
N ALA A 29 12.26 -5.12 -8.17
CA ALA A 29 11.37 -3.97 -7.98
C ALA A 29 12.07 -2.66 -8.30
N LEU A 30 13.32 -2.49 -7.83
CA LEU A 30 14.14 -1.31 -8.14
C LEU A 30 14.31 -1.15 -9.65
N ARG A 31 14.67 -2.21 -10.36
CA ARG A 31 14.85 -2.19 -11.83
C ARG A 31 13.55 -1.88 -12.57
N VAL A 32 12.42 -2.45 -12.14
CA VAL A 32 11.11 -2.15 -12.75
C VAL A 32 10.70 -0.70 -12.48
N ARG A 33 10.92 -0.19 -11.28
CA ARG A 33 10.70 1.23 -10.94
C ARG A 33 11.59 2.15 -11.76
N ASP A 34 12.89 1.87 -11.87
CA ASP A 34 13.87 2.72 -12.56
C ASP A 34 13.75 2.66 -14.09
N SER A 35 13.08 1.64 -14.61
CA SER A 35 12.71 1.61 -16.03
C SER A 35 11.78 2.79 -16.41
N VAL A 36 11.16 3.46 -15.44
CA VAL A 36 10.22 4.58 -15.66
C VAL A 36 10.88 5.87 -16.08
N GLU A 37 12.02 6.20 -15.48
CA GLU A 37 12.69 7.48 -15.72
C GLU A 37 13.27 7.55 -17.13
N ARG A 38 13.33 6.40 -17.82
CA ARG A 38 13.72 6.29 -19.21
C ARG A 38 12.44 6.26 -20.05
N GLU A 39 12.10 7.37 -20.69
CA GLU A 39 10.94 7.53 -21.60
C GLU A 39 10.90 6.49 -22.75
N GLU A 40 11.96 5.71 -22.93
CA GLU A 40 12.14 4.69 -23.98
C GLU A 40 11.84 3.24 -23.54
N SER A 41 11.34 3.02 -22.32
CA SER A 41 11.09 1.65 -21.84
C SER A 41 9.98 0.93 -22.61
N THR A 42 10.39 -0.03 -23.45
CA THR A 42 9.50 -0.86 -24.25
C THR A 42 8.80 -1.94 -23.42
N ALA A 43 7.70 -2.48 -23.92
CA ALA A 43 7.05 -3.64 -23.32
C ALA A 43 8.01 -4.83 -23.13
N LYS A 44 8.95 -4.99 -24.07
CA LYS A 44 9.99 -6.01 -24.03
C LYS A 44 10.97 -5.78 -22.88
N SER A 45 11.46 -4.56 -22.67
CA SER A 45 12.43 -4.30 -21.59
C SER A 45 11.84 -4.56 -20.20
N ILE A 46 10.57 -4.20 -19.97
CA ILE A 46 9.88 -4.53 -18.71
C ILE A 46 9.69 -6.04 -18.58
N ALA A 47 9.26 -6.72 -19.65
CA ALA A 47 9.12 -8.18 -19.64
C ALA A 47 10.45 -8.89 -19.33
N ASP A 48 11.57 -8.42 -19.89
CA ASP A 48 12.90 -8.99 -19.67
C ASP A 48 13.37 -8.79 -18.22
N ILE A 49 13.01 -7.68 -17.56
CA ILE A 49 13.29 -7.47 -16.14
C ILE A 49 12.43 -8.41 -15.29
N VAL A 50 11.13 -8.50 -15.55
CA VAL A 50 10.24 -9.39 -14.79
C VAL A 50 10.64 -10.85 -14.96
N ALA A 51 11.09 -11.24 -16.17
CA ALA A 51 11.55 -12.58 -16.49
C ALA A 51 12.73 -13.07 -15.66
N THR A 52 13.48 -12.17 -14.99
CA THR A 52 14.58 -12.58 -14.10
C THR A 52 14.08 -13.21 -12.80
N ASP A 53 12.80 -13.02 -12.46
CA ASP A 53 12.14 -13.65 -11.31
C ASP A 53 10.97 -14.53 -11.79
N ALA A 54 11.13 -15.85 -11.65
CA ALA A 54 10.14 -16.82 -12.11
C ALA A 54 8.81 -16.73 -11.35
N ALA A 55 8.85 -16.45 -10.04
CA ALA A 55 7.65 -16.35 -9.21
C ALA A 55 6.85 -15.10 -9.58
N LEU A 56 7.53 -13.96 -9.73
CA LEU A 56 6.94 -12.70 -10.17
C LEU A 56 6.39 -12.81 -11.60
N SER A 57 7.10 -13.51 -12.49
CA SER A 57 6.65 -13.77 -13.85
C SER A 57 5.34 -14.56 -13.88
N ALA A 58 5.27 -15.67 -13.13
CA ALA A 58 4.05 -16.46 -13.01
C ALA A 58 2.91 -15.62 -12.41
N ARG A 59 3.20 -14.83 -11.37
CA ARG A 59 2.22 -13.96 -10.72
C ARG A 59 1.68 -12.89 -11.66
N LEU A 60 2.53 -12.24 -12.46
CA LEU A 60 2.09 -11.26 -13.45
C LEU A 60 1.19 -11.89 -14.53
N LEU A 61 1.52 -13.10 -15.00
CA LEU A 61 0.68 -13.83 -15.95
C LEU A 61 -0.67 -14.20 -15.36
N GLN A 62 -0.72 -14.64 -14.10
CA GLN A 62 -1.97 -14.91 -13.38
C GLN A 62 -2.82 -13.65 -13.26
N VAL A 63 -2.21 -12.53 -12.85
CA VAL A 63 -2.91 -11.23 -12.74
C VAL A 63 -3.44 -10.78 -14.09
N ALA A 64 -2.65 -10.86 -15.16
CA ALA A 64 -3.07 -10.44 -16.50
C ALA A 64 -4.16 -11.33 -17.14
N ASN A 65 -4.41 -12.50 -16.56
CA ASN A 65 -5.51 -13.40 -16.88
C ASN A 65 -6.64 -13.38 -15.84
N SER A 66 -6.53 -12.59 -14.77
CA SER A 66 -7.57 -12.50 -13.74
C SER A 66 -8.82 -11.81 -14.30
N PRO A 67 -10.02 -12.06 -13.73
CA PRO A 67 -11.25 -11.40 -14.16
C PRO A 67 -11.16 -9.87 -14.24
N LEU A 68 -10.32 -9.26 -13.40
CA LEU A 68 -10.09 -7.82 -13.35
C LEU A 68 -9.34 -7.27 -14.59
N TYR A 69 -8.47 -8.08 -15.20
CA TYR A 69 -7.54 -7.64 -16.25
C TYR A 69 -7.60 -8.45 -17.55
N ARG A 70 -8.31 -9.58 -17.56
CA ARG A 70 -8.34 -10.50 -18.70
C ARG A 70 -8.97 -9.86 -19.93
N GLY A 71 -8.34 -10.13 -21.08
CA GLY A 71 -8.97 -9.93 -22.38
C GLY A 71 -9.85 -11.11 -22.78
N ARG A 72 -10.24 -11.14 -24.06
CA ARG A 72 -11.00 -12.26 -24.64
C ARG A 72 -10.19 -13.57 -24.74
N VAL A 73 -8.87 -13.46 -24.84
CA VAL A 73 -7.96 -14.60 -25.04
C VAL A 73 -7.00 -14.68 -23.85
N ALA A 74 -6.74 -15.88 -23.35
CA ALA A 74 -5.72 -16.09 -22.32
C ALA A 74 -4.33 -15.73 -22.87
N ILE A 75 -3.45 -15.23 -22.01
CA ILE A 75 -2.05 -14.97 -22.36
C ILE A 75 -1.12 -15.95 -21.66
N ASP A 76 -0.06 -16.33 -22.35
CA ASP A 76 0.90 -17.35 -21.91
C ASP A 76 2.35 -16.84 -21.83
N ASN A 77 2.60 -15.56 -22.17
CA ASN A 77 3.93 -14.97 -22.12
C ASN A 77 3.90 -13.51 -21.65
N LEU A 78 5.02 -13.08 -21.06
CA LEU A 78 5.14 -11.77 -20.41
C LEU A 78 5.00 -10.61 -21.39
N GLN A 79 5.52 -10.75 -22.61
CA GLN A 79 5.43 -9.68 -23.61
C GLN A 79 3.96 -9.39 -23.98
N MET A 80 3.13 -10.42 -24.12
CA MET A 80 1.68 -10.26 -24.30
C MET A 80 1.00 -9.65 -23.07
N ALA A 81 1.47 -9.97 -21.86
CA ALA A 81 0.95 -9.36 -20.63
C ALA A 81 1.24 -7.85 -20.60
N VAL A 82 2.48 -7.46 -20.85
CA VAL A 82 2.88 -6.04 -20.88
C VAL A 82 2.19 -5.30 -22.03
N ALA A 83 2.06 -5.92 -23.20
CA ALA A 83 1.36 -5.30 -24.33
C ALA A 83 -0.13 -5.08 -24.05
N ARG A 84 -0.80 -6.00 -23.34
CA ARG A 84 -2.21 -5.88 -22.97
C ARG A 84 -2.45 -4.82 -21.90
N LEU A 85 -1.70 -4.93 -20.80
CA LEU A 85 -1.91 -4.10 -19.62
C LEU A 85 -1.33 -2.69 -19.81
N GLY A 86 -0.32 -2.58 -20.67
CA GLY A 86 0.48 -1.39 -20.82
C GLY A 86 1.59 -1.32 -19.76
N THR A 87 2.68 -0.64 -20.13
CA THR A 87 3.90 -0.55 -19.32
C THR A 87 3.66 0.11 -17.95
N ARG A 88 2.85 1.18 -17.92
CA ARG A 88 2.52 1.91 -16.69
C ARG A 88 1.78 1.02 -15.67
N MET A 89 0.78 0.28 -16.13
CA MET A 89 -0.01 -0.62 -15.28
C MET A 89 0.84 -1.77 -14.77
N VAL A 90 1.58 -2.44 -15.65
CA VAL A 90 2.47 -3.56 -15.26
C VAL A 90 3.46 -3.13 -14.19
N ARG A 91 4.02 -1.93 -14.30
CA ARG A 91 4.93 -1.43 -13.28
C ARG A 91 4.28 -1.37 -11.91
N SER A 92 3.13 -0.70 -11.80
CA SER A 92 2.43 -0.59 -10.52
C SER A 92 2.10 -1.97 -9.98
N LEU A 93 1.59 -2.88 -10.83
CA LEU A 93 1.26 -4.26 -10.46
C LEU A 93 2.47 -5.05 -9.98
N VAL A 94 3.60 -4.96 -10.68
CA VAL A 94 4.83 -5.67 -10.30
C VAL A 94 5.33 -5.18 -8.94
N VAL A 95 5.36 -3.86 -8.72
CA VAL A 95 5.77 -3.32 -7.42
C VAL A 95 4.79 -3.77 -6.33
N SER A 96 3.47 -3.73 -6.59
CA SER A 96 2.44 -4.25 -5.67
C SER A 96 2.63 -5.73 -5.34
N LEU A 97 2.91 -6.58 -6.33
CA LEU A 97 3.15 -8.01 -6.14
C LEU A 97 4.41 -8.28 -5.30
N ILE A 98 5.44 -7.45 -5.46
CA ILE A 98 6.67 -7.55 -4.68
C ILE A 98 6.44 -7.11 -3.23
N MET A 99 5.49 -6.20 -2.97
CA MET A 99 5.16 -5.80 -1.59
C MET A 99 4.74 -7.00 -0.74
N GLN A 100 4.05 -7.99 -1.31
CA GLN A 100 3.67 -9.22 -0.60
C GLN A 100 4.87 -9.96 0.02
N GLN A 101 6.04 -9.89 -0.62
CA GLN A 101 7.27 -10.52 -0.11
C GLN A 101 7.87 -9.76 1.07
N ILE A 102 7.65 -8.44 1.15
CA ILE A 102 8.18 -7.59 2.22
C ILE A 102 7.36 -7.74 3.50
N PHE A 103 6.08 -8.06 3.39
CA PHE A 103 5.17 -8.32 4.52
C PHE A 103 5.29 -9.75 5.06
N GLN A 104 6.26 -10.55 4.61
CA GLN A 104 6.45 -11.90 5.14
C GLN A 104 7.03 -11.85 6.56
N PRO A 105 6.43 -12.61 7.51
CA PRO A 105 6.91 -12.62 8.88
C PRO A 105 8.28 -13.26 9.01
N THR A 106 9.05 -12.79 9.98
CA THR A 106 10.38 -13.31 10.32
C THR A 106 10.36 -14.28 11.50
N SER A 107 9.23 -14.39 12.21
CA SER A 107 9.00 -15.34 13.31
C SER A 107 7.55 -15.84 13.39
N GLU A 108 7.33 -17.02 13.98
CA GLU A 108 5.97 -17.56 14.23
C GLU A 108 5.16 -16.70 15.21
N GLN A 109 5.84 -15.99 16.12
CA GLN A 109 5.20 -15.24 17.21
C GLN A 109 4.45 -14.00 16.70
N LEU A 110 4.94 -13.39 15.61
CA LEU A 110 4.31 -12.24 14.97
C LEU A 110 3.67 -12.56 13.62
N ASP A 111 3.68 -13.82 13.17
CA ASP A 111 3.06 -14.25 11.91
C ASP A 111 1.63 -13.73 11.75
N GLN A 112 0.82 -13.85 12.80
CA GLN A 112 -0.55 -13.33 12.81
C GLN A 112 -0.59 -11.80 12.62
N ARG A 113 0.31 -11.04 13.25
CA ARG A 113 0.35 -9.57 13.16
C ARG A 113 0.79 -9.09 11.77
N PHE A 114 1.78 -9.76 11.17
CA PHE A 114 2.19 -9.49 9.79
C PHE A 114 1.08 -9.81 8.80
N ARG A 115 0.38 -10.94 8.98
CA ARG A 115 -0.78 -11.31 8.16
C ARG A 115 -1.91 -10.28 8.27
N GLN A 116 -2.26 -9.87 9.49
CA GLN A 116 -3.27 -8.83 9.72
C GLN A 116 -2.88 -7.51 9.03
N ALA A 117 -1.64 -7.05 9.20
CA ALA A 117 -1.16 -5.84 8.53
C ALA A 117 -1.20 -5.94 7.00
N TRP A 118 -0.92 -7.13 6.45
CA TRP A 118 -1.03 -7.40 5.01
C TRP A 118 -2.49 -7.41 4.54
N GLU A 119 -3.37 -8.13 5.24
CA GLU A 119 -4.80 -8.22 4.93
C GLU A 119 -5.47 -6.83 4.94
N GLU A 120 -5.21 -6.03 5.98
CA GLU A 120 -5.68 -4.65 6.06
C GLU A 120 -5.17 -3.80 4.89
N SER A 121 -3.87 -3.92 4.57
CA SER A 121 -3.27 -3.18 3.44
C SER A 121 -3.90 -3.58 2.10
N VAL A 122 -4.25 -4.87 1.91
CA VAL A 122 -4.94 -5.35 0.72
C VAL A 122 -6.36 -4.81 0.63
N GLN A 123 -7.12 -4.78 1.73
CA GLN A 123 -8.47 -4.21 1.76
C GLN A 123 -8.46 -2.71 1.40
N VAL A 124 -7.54 -1.96 2.02
CA VAL A 124 -7.36 -0.52 1.73
C VAL A 124 -6.93 -0.32 0.28
N ALA A 125 -6.04 -1.16 -0.26
CA ALA A 125 -5.62 -1.12 -1.65
C ALA A 125 -6.76 -1.36 -2.64
N ALA A 126 -7.60 -2.37 -2.36
CA ALA A 126 -8.74 -2.72 -3.18
C ALA A 126 -9.75 -1.57 -3.26
N LEU A 127 -10.11 -0.99 -2.11
CA LEU A 127 -10.99 0.18 -2.05
C LEU A 127 -10.35 1.41 -2.70
N SER A 128 -9.07 1.67 -2.44
CA SER A 128 -8.34 2.78 -3.07
C SER A 128 -8.38 2.70 -4.60
N ARG A 129 -8.22 1.51 -5.16
CA ARG A 129 -8.34 1.28 -6.61
C ARG A 129 -9.74 1.65 -7.11
N VAL A 130 -10.79 1.19 -6.45
CA VAL A 130 -12.17 1.43 -6.87
C VAL A 130 -12.55 2.90 -6.74
N LEU A 131 -12.18 3.55 -5.63
CA LEU A 131 -12.47 4.96 -5.34
C LEU A 131 -11.93 5.91 -6.40
N THR A 132 -10.83 5.56 -7.08
CA THR A 132 -10.30 6.36 -8.19
C THR A 132 -11.10 6.27 -9.49
N SER A 133 -12.14 5.44 -9.59
CA SER A 133 -12.92 5.27 -10.83
C SER A 133 -13.49 6.58 -11.37
N ASN A 134 -13.84 7.52 -10.48
CA ASN A 134 -14.35 8.84 -10.84
C ASN A 134 -13.28 9.95 -10.84
N LEU A 135 -12.04 9.63 -10.45
CA LEU A 135 -10.92 10.58 -10.32
C LEU A 135 -9.94 10.41 -11.49
N LYS A 136 -10.32 10.92 -12.67
CA LYS A 136 -9.60 10.68 -13.94
C LYS A 136 -8.13 11.15 -13.96
N HIS A 137 -7.74 12.04 -13.05
CA HIS A 137 -6.36 12.53 -12.92
C HIS A 137 -5.47 11.61 -12.08
N LEU A 138 -6.03 10.60 -11.40
CA LEU A 138 -5.28 9.60 -10.64
C LEU A 138 -5.25 8.26 -11.37
N ASP A 139 -4.06 7.66 -11.41
CA ASP A 139 -3.89 6.28 -11.89
C ASP A 139 -4.38 5.29 -10.82
N ARG A 140 -5.28 4.38 -11.21
CA ARG A 140 -5.94 3.44 -10.28
C ARG A 140 -4.99 2.40 -9.70
N GLU A 141 -4.02 1.92 -10.48
CA GLU A 141 -3.03 0.96 -9.98
C GLU A 141 -2.00 1.63 -9.07
N GLN A 142 -1.70 2.91 -9.28
CA GLN A 142 -0.95 3.71 -8.31
C GLN A 142 -1.73 3.95 -7.01
N ALA A 143 -3.05 4.14 -7.08
CA ALA A 143 -3.88 4.23 -5.87
C ALA A 143 -3.96 2.90 -5.11
N MET A 144 -4.03 1.78 -5.84
CA MET A 144 -3.90 0.45 -5.24
C MET A 144 -2.56 0.28 -4.54
N LEU A 145 -1.46 0.65 -5.20
CA LEU A 145 -0.13 0.63 -4.60
C LEU A 145 -0.04 1.55 -3.37
N ALA A 146 -0.62 2.74 -3.43
CA ALA A 146 -0.70 3.67 -2.30
C ALA A 146 -1.38 3.02 -1.09
N GLY A 147 -2.49 2.32 -1.30
CA GLY A 147 -3.17 1.56 -0.26
C GLY A 147 -2.34 0.38 0.26
N LEU A 148 -1.59 -0.33 -0.58
CA LEU A 148 -0.72 -1.43 -0.11
C LEU A 148 0.42 -0.96 0.78
N ILE A 149 1.00 0.20 0.47
CA ILE A 149 2.18 0.72 1.18
C ILE A 149 1.83 1.70 2.31
N HIS A 150 0.55 2.00 2.51
CA HIS A 150 0.12 3.08 3.41
C HIS A 150 0.61 2.90 4.85
N ASN A 151 0.67 1.65 5.33
CA ASN A 151 1.09 1.30 6.67
C ASN A 151 2.42 0.53 6.72
N ILE A 152 3.28 0.70 5.70
CA ILE A 152 4.54 -0.05 5.58
C ILE A 152 5.52 0.19 6.74
N GLY A 153 5.40 1.34 7.42
CA GLY A 153 6.20 1.67 8.59
C GLY A 153 5.91 0.83 9.82
N THR A 154 4.83 0.04 9.83
CA THR A 154 4.55 -0.93 10.88
C THR A 154 5.55 -2.10 10.86
N LEU A 155 6.08 -2.48 9.69
CA LEU A 155 6.89 -3.69 9.55
C LEU A 155 8.20 -3.66 10.36
N PRO A 156 9.04 -2.60 10.29
CA PRO A 156 10.23 -2.52 11.12
C PRO A 156 9.95 -2.56 12.62
N ILE A 157 8.78 -2.06 13.04
CA ILE A 157 8.37 -2.03 14.45
C ILE A 157 8.03 -3.43 14.91
N LEU A 158 7.30 -4.19 14.10
CA LEU A 158 7.04 -5.61 14.35
C LEU A 158 8.36 -6.40 14.39
N THR A 159 9.24 -6.23 13.41
CA THR A 159 10.56 -6.89 13.41
C THR A 159 11.40 -6.53 14.64
N MET A 160 11.36 -5.28 15.09
CA MET A 160 12.02 -4.87 16.34
C MET A 160 11.42 -5.57 17.56
N ALA A 161 10.09 -5.68 17.62
CA ALA A 161 9.39 -6.34 18.71
C ALA A 161 9.73 -7.83 18.80
N GLU A 162 10.05 -8.51 17.69
CA GLU A 162 10.49 -9.92 17.71
C GLU A 162 11.71 -10.18 18.60
N HIS A 163 12.54 -9.15 18.81
CA HIS A 163 13.73 -9.24 19.64
C HIS A 163 13.53 -8.72 21.07
N ASP A 164 12.31 -8.29 21.43
CA ASP A 164 11.94 -7.81 22.76
C ASP A 164 10.69 -8.51 23.29
N ALA A 165 10.89 -9.59 24.05
CA ALA A 165 9.80 -10.39 24.61
C ALA A 165 8.81 -9.57 25.47
N LYS A 166 9.27 -8.49 26.12
CA LYS A 166 8.36 -7.64 26.91
C LYS A 166 7.40 -6.86 26.02
N LEU A 167 7.88 -6.40 24.87
CA LEU A 167 7.06 -5.66 23.93
C LEU A 167 6.06 -6.56 23.19
N ILE A 168 6.40 -7.84 22.99
CA ILE A 168 5.46 -8.84 22.46
C ILE A 168 4.31 -9.09 23.44
N ASP A 169 4.63 -9.20 24.73
CA ASP A 169 3.64 -9.47 25.78
C ASP A 169 2.77 -8.22 26.08
N ASP A 170 3.34 -7.01 25.95
CA ASP A 170 2.65 -5.73 26.17
C ASP A 170 2.04 -5.19 24.88
N ARG A 171 0.86 -5.73 24.53
CA ARG A 171 0.13 -5.37 23.30
C ARG A 171 -0.21 -3.88 23.21
N GLU A 172 -0.57 -3.27 24.33
CA GLU A 172 -0.99 -1.86 24.38
C GLU A 172 0.21 -0.95 24.08
N GLU A 173 1.37 -1.25 24.67
CA GLU A 173 2.60 -0.50 24.36
C GLU A 173 3.05 -0.69 22.91
N LEU A 174 2.96 -1.91 22.36
CA LEU A 174 3.29 -2.16 20.96
C LEU A 174 2.38 -1.37 20.00
N GLU A 175 1.07 -1.38 20.24
CA GLU A 175 0.10 -0.61 19.45
C GLU A 175 0.35 0.89 19.55
N ARG A 176 0.62 1.39 20.77
CA ARG A 176 1.01 2.79 20.99
C ARG A 176 2.28 3.18 20.24
N LEU A 177 3.28 2.30 20.19
CA LEU A 177 4.48 2.54 19.39
C LEU A 177 4.15 2.57 17.90
N ILE A 178 3.39 1.60 17.39
CA ILE A 178 2.98 1.59 15.99
C ILE A 178 2.29 2.89 15.60
N GLU A 179 1.32 3.37 16.40
CA GLU A 179 0.64 4.64 16.16
C GLU A 179 1.59 5.84 16.16
N LEU A 180 2.58 5.85 17.07
CA LEU A 180 3.46 7.00 17.24
C LEU A 180 4.57 7.09 16.18
N ILE A 181 5.08 5.96 15.68
CA ILE A 181 6.29 5.93 14.85
C ILE A 181 6.12 5.31 13.45
N SER A 182 5.04 4.58 13.16
CA SER A 182 4.87 3.96 11.83
C SER A 182 4.85 4.99 10.70
N ALA A 183 4.16 6.12 10.88
CA ALA A 183 4.03 7.17 9.88
C ALA A 183 5.39 7.74 9.40
N PRO A 184 6.26 8.31 10.26
CA PRO A 184 7.56 8.82 9.84
C PRO A 184 8.50 7.72 9.31
N ILE A 185 8.44 6.51 9.85
CA ILE A 185 9.20 5.36 9.35
C ILE A 185 8.76 5.00 7.93
N GLY A 186 7.45 4.93 7.67
CA GLY A 186 6.88 4.60 6.38
C GLY A 186 7.31 5.59 5.30
N GLN A 187 7.24 6.90 5.59
CA GLN A 187 7.73 7.92 4.67
C GLN A 187 9.23 7.74 4.37
N ARG A 188 10.05 7.45 5.40
CA ARG A 188 11.49 7.26 5.25
C ARG A 188 11.84 6.03 4.41
N ILE A 189 11.10 4.94 4.58
CA ILE A 189 11.23 3.72 3.75
C ILE A 189 10.98 4.08 2.29
N LEU A 190 9.83 4.71 1.99
CA LEU A 190 9.46 5.05 0.61
C LEU A 190 10.43 6.05 -0.02
N GLN A 191 10.94 7.01 0.75
CA GLN A 191 12.00 7.93 0.32
C GLN A 191 13.30 7.18 -0.02
N SER A 192 13.74 6.26 0.85
CA SER A 192 14.95 5.47 0.60
C SER A 192 14.82 4.58 -0.63
N TRP A 193 13.58 4.16 -0.92
CA TRP A 193 13.22 3.41 -2.11
C TRP A 193 12.80 4.32 -3.27
N GLY A 194 13.15 5.61 -3.28
CA GLY A 194 12.93 6.48 -4.45
C GLY A 194 11.50 6.49 -5.00
N PHE A 195 10.48 6.30 -4.17
CA PHE A 195 9.09 6.43 -4.60
C PHE A 195 8.79 7.89 -4.96
N PRO A 196 7.78 8.16 -5.82
CA PRO A 196 7.38 9.52 -6.10
C PRO A 196 6.80 10.20 -4.86
N GLU A 197 6.97 11.53 -4.77
CA GLU A 197 6.50 12.36 -3.64
C GLU A 197 5.01 12.15 -3.31
N SER A 198 4.19 11.92 -4.35
CA SER A 198 2.76 11.66 -4.21
C SER A 198 2.44 10.37 -3.43
N LEU A 199 3.35 9.39 -3.41
CA LEU A 199 3.24 8.15 -2.65
C LEU A 199 3.98 8.24 -1.31
N ILE A 200 5.13 8.94 -1.26
CA ILE A 200 5.88 9.19 -0.02
C ILE A 200 5.01 9.88 1.04
N LYS A 201 4.12 10.79 0.63
CA LYS A 201 3.23 11.49 1.57
C LYS A 201 2.20 10.60 2.24
N VAL A 202 1.82 9.48 1.61
CA VAL A 202 0.70 8.64 2.06
C VAL A 202 0.89 8.14 3.50
N PRO A 203 1.97 7.44 3.87
CA PRO A 203 2.14 6.94 5.24
C PRO A 203 2.13 8.03 6.32
N GLY A 204 2.56 9.24 5.98
CA GLY A 204 2.66 10.35 6.93
C GLY A 204 1.37 11.13 7.16
N SER A 205 0.36 10.96 6.30
CA SER A 205 -0.80 11.86 6.28
C SER A 205 -2.16 11.16 6.22
N TYR A 206 -2.23 9.88 5.84
CA TYR A 206 -3.52 9.20 5.70
C TYR A 206 -4.33 9.11 7.02
N GLN A 207 -3.66 9.17 8.18
CA GLN A 207 -4.29 9.15 9.50
C GLN A 207 -4.72 10.53 10.00
N ASP A 208 -4.21 11.62 9.42
CA ASP A 208 -4.59 12.98 9.80
C ASP A 208 -5.94 13.34 9.19
N LEU A 209 -7.00 13.25 10.00
CA LEU A 209 -8.37 13.55 9.57
C LEU A 209 -8.60 15.02 9.17
N SER A 210 -7.66 15.90 9.53
CA SER A 210 -7.65 17.32 9.15
C SER A 210 -6.84 17.59 7.89
N TYR A 211 -6.25 16.56 7.28
CA TYR A 211 -5.43 16.68 6.07
C TYR A 211 -6.19 17.40 4.95
N ASP A 212 -5.55 18.43 4.41
CA ASP A 212 -6.01 19.14 3.23
C ASP A 212 -4.85 19.38 2.26
N GLY A 213 -4.68 18.45 1.32
CA GLY A 213 -3.65 18.51 0.27
C GLY A 213 -3.96 19.44 -0.91
N GLY A 214 -4.99 20.29 -0.83
CA GLY A 214 -5.45 21.16 -1.92
C GLY A 214 -6.81 20.75 -2.52
N GLU A 215 -7.23 21.45 -3.58
CA GLU A 215 -8.59 21.37 -4.13
C GLU A 215 -8.97 20.00 -4.72
N LEU A 216 -8.04 19.34 -5.42
CA LEU A 216 -8.27 18.04 -6.04
C LEU A 216 -7.83 16.91 -5.12
N ALA A 217 -8.58 15.80 -5.13
CA ALA A 217 -8.18 14.57 -4.45
C ALA A 217 -6.80 14.09 -4.93
N ASN A 218 -5.96 13.67 -4.00
CA ASN A 218 -4.69 12.99 -4.26
C ASN A 218 -4.70 11.60 -3.61
N TYR A 219 -3.59 10.87 -3.68
CA TYR A 219 -3.51 9.51 -3.13
C TYR A 219 -3.68 9.45 -1.60
N VAL A 220 -3.35 10.50 -0.86
CA VAL A 220 -3.61 10.57 0.59
C VAL A 220 -5.11 10.58 0.85
N ASP A 221 -5.86 11.43 0.13
CA ASP A 221 -7.32 11.54 0.30
C ASP A 221 -8.00 10.20 -0.03
N VAL A 222 -7.58 9.55 -1.12
CA VAL A 222 -8.11 8.24 -1.55
C VAL A 222 -7.84 7.17 -0.51
N VAL A 223 -6.61 7.06 -0.01
CA VAL A 223 -6.22 6.05 0.98
C VAL A 223 -6.89 6.30 2.33
N GLN A 224 -7.05 7.57 2.73
CA GLN A 224 -7.77 7.93 3.94
C GLN A 224 -9.24 7.50 3.88
N VAL A 225 -9.94 7.82 2.78
CA VAL A 225 -11.33 7.38 2.58
C VAL A 225 -11.42 5.86 2.52
N ALA A 226 -10.53 5.19 1.78
CA ALA A 226 -10.48 3.74 1.69
C ALA A 226 -10.33 3.09 3.07
N ARG A 227 -9.39 3.57 3.90
CA ARG A 227 -9.18 3.06 5.26
C ARG A 227 -10.39 3.30 6.15
N LEU A 228 -11.01 4.47 6.12
CA LEU A 228 -12.19 4.72 6.95
C LEU A 228 -13.34 3.80 6.54
N GLN A 229 -13.52 3.57 5.23
CA GLN A 229 -14.51 2.65 4.70
C GLN A 229 -14.29 1.19 5.11
N THR A 230 -13.05 0.71 5.35
CA THR A 230 -12.84 -0.63 5.93
C THR A 230 -13.33 -0.74 7.37
N LEU A 231 -13.48 0.39 8.09
CA LEU A 231 -13.93 0.43 9.48
C LEU A 231 -15.45 0.65 9.60
N GLN A 232 -16.16 0.89 8.49
CA GLN A 232 -17.58 1.21 8.54
C GLN A 232 -18.38 0.09 9.21
N GLY A 233 -19.25 0.46 10.17
CA GLY A 233 -20.07 -0.50 10.92
C GLY A 233 -19.33 -1.29 11.99
N SER A 234 -18.04 -1.01 12.23
CA SER A 234 -17.27 -1.59 13.34
C SER A 234 -17.38 -0.76 14.62
N ASP A 235 -16.94 -1.34 15.75
CA ASP A 235 -16.82 -0.65 17.03
C ASP A 235 -15.58 0.27 17.12
N HIS A 236 -14.80 0.41 16.04
CA HIS A 236 -13.60 1.22 16.02
C HIS A 236 -13.93 2.71 16.26
N PRO A 237 -13.18 3.46 17.10
CA PRO A 237 -13.49 4.87 17.39
C PRO A 237 -13.62 5.76 16.16
N LEU A 238 -12.78 5.54 15.15
CA LEU A 238 -12.85 6.25 13.87
C LEU A 238 -14.15 6.00 13.10
N ALA A 239 -14.79 4.83 13.27
CA ALA A 239 -16.07 4.50 12.62
C ALA A 239 -17.26 5.26 13.24
N GLN A 240 -17.09 5.80 14.45
CA GLN A 240 -18.12 6.54 15.18
C GLN A 240 -18.03 8.06 14.92
N LEU A 241 -17.06 8.50 14.13
CA LEU A 241 -16.88 9.90 13.78
C LEU A 241 -17.84 10.33 12.67
N ASP A 242 -18.16 11.62 12.68
CA ASP A 242 -18.88 12.26 11.58
C ASP A 242 -17.93 12.51 10.40
N TRP A 243 -17.90 11.55 9.49
CA TRP A 243 -17.02 11.57 8.31
C TRP A 243 -17.36 12.67 7.30
N SER A 244 -18.54 13.29 7.38
CA SER A 244 -18.90 14.44 6.52
C SER A 244 -18.00 15.66 6.74
N LYS A 245 -17.31 15.71 7.88
CA LYS A 245 -16.36 16.78 8.24
C LYS A 245 -14.94 16.52 7.73
N ILE A 246 -14.66 15.34 7.19
CA ILE A 246 -13.33 14.96 6.72
C ILE A 246 -13.18 15.43 5.26
N PRO A 247 -12.24 16.34 4.94
CA PRO A 247 -12.11 16.94 3.60
C PRO A 247 -11.97 15.90 2.48
N SER A 248 -11.30 14.78 2.77
CA SER A 248 -11.03 13.71 1.82
C SER A 248 -12.31 13.10 1.22
N PHE A 249 -13.40 12.95 1.98
CA PHE A 249 -14.67 12.42 1.45
C PHE A 249 -15.26 13.32 0.37
N ALA A 250 -15.30 14.63 0.62
CA ALA A 250 -15.79 15.61 -0.34
C ALA A 250 -14.95 15.63 -1.62
N LYS A 251 -13.62 15.53 -1.51
CA LYS A 251 -12.70 15.52 -2.65
C LYS A 251 -12.77 14.24 -3.47
N VAL A 252 -12.86 13.08 -2.82
CA VAL A 252 -13.01 11.79 -3.49
C VAL A 252 -14.40 11.66 -4.11
N GLY A 253 -15.38 12.41 -3.62
CA GLY A 253 -16.73 12.48 -4.17
C GLY A 253 -17.60 11.29 -3.75
N ILE A 254 -17.38 10.78 -2.53
CA ILE A 254 -18.17 9.69 -1.94
C ILE A 254 -18.94 10.26 -0.75
N ASP A 255 -20.24 9.96 -0.70
CA ASP A 255 -21.06 10.23 0.47
C ASP A 255 -20.58 9.33 1.63
N PRO A 256 -20.21 9.89 2.79
CA PRO A 256 -19.69 9.10 3.90
C PRO A 256 -20.66 8.04 4.44
N GLU A 257 -21.97 8.22 4.26
CA GLU A 257 -22.98 7.25 4.67
C GLU A 257 -23.09 6.07 3.71
N VAL A 258 -22.63 6.24 2.47
CA VAL A 258 -22.63 5.16 1.48
C VAL A 258 -21.48 4.21 1.77
N SER A 259 -21.83 2.93 1.93
CA SER A 259 -20.82 1.88 1.96
C SER A 259 -20.33 1.59 0.55
N VAL A 260 -19.05 1.87 0.31
CA VAL A 260 -18.43 1.70 -1.01
C VAL A 260 -18.54 0.26 -1.50
N ILE A 261 -18.46 -0.71 -0.58
CA ILE A 261 -18.56 -2.14 -0.93
C ILE A 261 -19.97 -2.53 -1.44
N GLU A 262 -21.01 -1.78 -1.06
CA GLU A 262 -22.40 -2.04 -1.47
C GLU A 262 -22.72 -1.47 -2.87
N ILE A 263 -21.83 -0.64 -3.43
CA ILE A 263 -21.99 -0.12 -4.79
C ILE A 263 -21.91 -1.28 -5.79
N GLU A 264 -22.82 -1.29 -6.77
CA GLU A 264 -22.91 -2.36 -7.77
C GLU A 264 -21.57 -2.59 -8.48
N GLY A 265 -21.10 -3.84 -8.45
CA GLY A 265 -19.83 -4.26 -9.05
C GLY A 265 -18.59 -4.03 -8.17
N VAL A 266 -18.64 -3.19 -7.15
CA VAL A 266 -17.49 -2.87 -6.29
C VAL A 266 -17.08 -4.06 -5.43
N ALA A 267 -18.02 -4.73 -4.76
CA ALA A 267 -17.72 -5.94 -3.97
C ALA A 267 -16.97 -7.00 -4.79
N LYS A 268 -17.34 -7.14 -6.07
CA LYS A 268 -16.66 -8.07 -6.97
C LYS A 268 -15.25 -7.59 -7.28
N ASP A 269 -15.06 -6.33 -7.67
CA ASP A 269 -13.74 -5.77 -7.96
C ASP A 269 -12.80 -5.86 -6.75
N VAL A 270 -13.32 -5.64 -5.54
CA VAL A 270 -12.58 -5.79 -4.29
C VAL A 270 -12.16 -7.24 -4.08
N ALA A 271 -13.09 -8.20 -4.18
CA ALA A 271 -12.79 -9.62 -4.04
C ALA A 271 -11.75 -10.11 -5.06
N GLU A 272 -11.76 -9.59 -6.29
CA GLU A 272 -10.76 -9.94 -7.30
C GLU A 272 -9.36 -9.43 -6.93
N VAL A 273 -9.25 -8.25 -6.30
CA VAL A 273 -7.97 -7.74 -5.77
C VAL A 273 -7.50 -8.58 -4.59
N GLU A 274 -8.41 -8.95 -3.68
CA GLU A 274 -8.10 -9.83 -2.55
C GLU A 274 -7.58 -11.19 -3.02
N VAL A 275 -8.22 -11.81 -4.01
CA VAL A 275 -7.73 -13.07 -4.62
C VAL A 275 -6.34 -12.91 -5.23
N ILE A 276 -6.02 -11.75 -5.82
CA ILE A 276 -4.69 -11.51 -6.38
C ILE A 276 -3.61 -11.51 -5.30
N PHE A 277 -3.86 -10.92 -4.12
CA PHE A 277 -2.85 -10.66 -3.11
C PHE A 277 -2.90 -11.58 -1.86
N LEU A 278 -4.01 -12.26 -1.62
CA LEU A 278 -4.23 -13.18 -0.49
C LEU A 278 -4.34 -14.65 -0.94
N GLY A 279 -4.60 -14.89 -2.22
CA GLY A 279 -4.74 -16.23 -2.81
C GLY A 279 -3.45 -16.87 -3.31
#